data_AF-A0A235A7Z0-F1
#
_entry.id   AF-A0A235A7Z0-F1
#
_cell.length_a   1.000
_cell.length_b   1.000
_cell.length_c   1.000
_cell.angle_alpha   90.00
_cell.angle_beta   90.00
_cell.angle_gamma   90.00
#
_symmetry.space_group_name_H-M   'P 1'
#
loop_
_entity.id
_entity.type
_entity.pdbx_description
1 polymer ?
#
loop_
_entity_poly.entity_id
_entity_poly.type
_entity_poly.pdbx_seq_one_letter_code
_entity_poly.pdbx_strand_id
1 'polypeptide(L)'
;MDSIGDDIGRIVLDAAGVEEAEGIDAEGHVRVIAASAAAERAARTLLHRSVVAARAGGASWSRIGAELGMSRQAAQQRFGAEPSAGEASGEERWLGPVTAFDELPELEAAGRQGWRTVGAGMLAHRMRRTDTQWEHRRILWRVSLDRERQEGWEVGCRAFPWIYLVRDLGIPPVAD
;
A
#
# COMPACT_ATOMS: atom_id res chain seq x y z
N MET A 1 25.93 12.33 5.02
CA MET A 1 24.52 12.42 4.63
C MET A 1 24.20 11.02 4.14
N ASP A 2 23.66 10.19 5.01
CA ASP A 2 23.41 8.77 4.68
C ASP A 2 22.55 8.70 3.43
N SER A 3 23.03 7.98 2.42
CA SER A 3 22.28 7.79 1.21
C SER A 3 21.17 6.77 1.48
N ILE A 4 20.04 6.87 0.78
CA ILE A 4 18.99 5.85 0.82
C ILE A 4 19.53 4.43 0.53
N GLY A 5 20.66 4.34 -0.18
CA GLY A 5 21.37 3.09 -0.42
C GLY A 5 21.98 2.49 0.85
N ASP A 6 22.51 3.32 1.75
CA ASP A 6 23.12 2.87 3.01
C ASP A 6 22.05 2.32 3.96
N ASP A 7 20.89 2.99 4.05
CA ASP A 7 19.75 2.53 4.85
C ASP A 7 19.18 1.20 4.31
N ILE A 8 19.04 1.08 2.98
CA ILE A 8 18.62 -0.19 2.36
C ILE A 8 19.67 -1.28 2.64
N GLY A 9 20.97 -0.95 2.57
CA GLY A 9 22.05 -1.87 2.88
C GLY A 9 21.92 -2.46 4.29
N ARG A 10 21.68 -1.61 5.30
CA ARG A 10 21.45 -2.07 6.68
C ARG A 10 20.23 -2.98 6.78
N ILE A 11 19.10 -2.59 6.21
CA ILE A 11 17.87 -3.40 6.21
C ILE A 11 18.10 -4.77 5.56
N VAL A 12 18.87 -4.82 4.47
CA VAL A 12 19.20 -6.07 3.77
C VAL A 12 20.07 -6.98 4.64
N LEU A 13 21.09 -6.44 5.29
CA LEU A 13 21.99 -7.21 6.15
C LEU A 13 21.24 -7.74 7.39
N ASP A 14 20.41 -6.90 8.02
CA ASP A 14 19.55 -7.28 9.14
C ASP A 14 18.59 -8.41 8.73
N ALA A 15 17.94 -8.29 7.56
CA ALA A 15 17.01 -9.30 7.06
C ALA A 15 17.70 -10.61 6.64
N ALA A 16 18.97 -10.55 6.21
CA ALA A 16 19.76 -11.72 5.87
C ALA A 16 20.29 -12.47 7.11
N GLY A 17 20.22 -11.86 8.29
CA GLY A 17 20.73 -12.42 9.54
C GLY A 17 22.23 -12.69 9.47
N VAL A 18 22.99 -11.76 8.87
CA VAL A 18 24.45 -11.85 8.81
C VAL A 18 25.05 -11.06 9.98
N GLU A 19 25.88 -11.72 10.77
CA GLU A 19 26.58 -11.09 11.88
C GLU A 19 28.01 -10.73 11.45
N GLU A 20 28.40 -9.46 11.62
CA GLU A 20 29.72 -8.96 11.20
C GLU A 20 30.87 -9.72 11.86
N ALA A 21 30.67 -10.21 13.09
CA ALA A 21 31.67 -10.91 13.89
C ALA A 21 32.05 -12.30 13.34
N GLU A 22 31.16 -12.96 12.59
CA GLU A 22 31.37 -14.33 12.09
C GLU A 22 31.94 -14.35 10.66
N GLY A 23 31.93 -13.21 9.97
CA GLY A 23 32.19 -13.15 8.53
C GLY A 23 31.04 -13.73 7.71
N ILE A 24 31.03 -13.47 6.40
CA ILE A 24 29.98 -13.96 5.50
C ILE A 24 30.51 -15.15 4.70
N ASP A 25 29.96 -16.33 4.96
CA ASP A 25 30.23 -17.54 4.18
C ASP A 25 29.39 -17.57 2.89
N ALA A 26 29.57 -18.62 2.08
CA ALA A 26 28.85 -18.76 0.81
C ALA A 26 27.32 -18.74 1.00
N GLU A 27 26.81 -19.36 2.06
CA GLU A 27 25.38 -19.39 2.37
C GLU A 27 24.88 -18.03 2.86
N GLY A 28 25.68 -17.31 3.65
CA GLY A 28 25.43 -15.93 4.04
C GLY A 28 25.31 -15.00 2.84
N HIS A 29 26.18 -15.15 1.84
CA HIS A 29 26.07 -14.39 0.58
C HIS A 29 24.77 -14.71 -0.17
N VAL A 30 24.33 -15.96 -0.20
CA VAL A 30 23.03 -16.35 -0.81
C VAL A 30 21.85 -15.72 -0.05
N ARG A 31 21.89 -15.68 1.29
CA ARG A 31 20.86 -14.99 2.09
C ARG A 31 20.82 -13.49 1.81
N VAL A 32 21.98 -12.84 1.67
CA VAL A 32 22.07 -11.42 1.27
C VAL A 32 21.46 -11.18 -0.10
N ILE A 33 21.67 -12.07 -1.09
CA ILE A 33 21.00 -11.98 -2.41
C ILE A 33 19.48 -12.06 -2.25
N ALA A 34 18.97 -13.02 -1.47
CA ALA A 34 17.54 -13.20 -1.25
C ALA A 34 16.89 -11.97 -0.59
N ALA A 35 17.53 -11.43 0.45
CA ALA A 35 17.10 -10.21 1.15
C ALA A 35 17.15 -8.98 0.22
N SER A 36 18.20 -8.85 -0.59
CA SER A 36 18.34 -7.77 -1.58
C SER A 36 17.21 -7.82 -2.61
N ALA A 37 16.89 -9.01 -3.13
CA ALA A 37 15.77 -9.19 -4.06
C ALA A 37 14.41 -8.86 -3.41
N ALA A 38 14.24 -9.14 -2.11
CA ALA A 38 13.05 -8.74 -1.38
C ALA A 38 12.95 -7.21 -1.24
N ALA A 39 14.05 -6.55 -0.89
CA ALA A 39 14.12 -5.09 -0.82
C ALA A 39 13.84 -4.44 -2.19
N GLU A 40 14.38 -4.98 -3.27
CA GLU A 40 14.12 -4.52 -4.64
C GLU A 40 12.62 -4.61 -4.98
N ARG A 41 11.98 -5.76 -4.71
CA ARG A 41 10.53 -5.94 -4.93
C ARG A 41 9.70 -4.95 -4.11
N ALA A 42 10.08 -4.71 -2.86
CA ALA A 42 9.42 -3.73 -1.99
C ALA A 42 9.56 -2.31 -2.54
N ALA A 43 10.77 -1.91 -2.95
CA ALA A 43 11.04 -0.60 -3.55
C ALA A 43 10.29 -0.40 -4.88
N ARG A 44 10.26 -1.42 -5.75
CA ARG A 44 9.47 -1.40 -6.99
C ARG A 44 7.97 -1.23 -6.72
N THR A 45 7.46 -1.94 -5.71
CA THR A 45 6.05 -1.84 -5.30
C THR A 45 5.72 -0.44 -4.77
N LEU A 46 6.59 0.12 -3.92
CA LEU A 46 6.44 1.48 -3.41
C LEU A 46 6.46 2.51 -4.55
N LEU A 47 7.41 2.41 -5.47
CA LEU A 47 7.48 3.27 -6.64
C LEU A 47 6.19 3.21 -7.47
N HIS A 48 5.69 2.01 -7.77
CA HIS A 48 4.45 1.85 -8.52
C HIS A 48 3.27 2.53 -7.80
N ARG A 49 3.13 2.33 -6.48
CA ARG A 49 2.10 2.99 -5.67
C ARG A 49 2.24 4.50 -5.68
N SER A 50 3.46 5.03 -5.58
CA SER A 50 3.73 6.46 -5.65
C SER A 50 3.35 7.05 -7.02
N VAL A 51 3.60 6.32 -8.11
CA VAL A 51 3.18 6.73 -9.46
C VAL A 51 1.67 6.73 -9.60
N VAL A 52 0.98 5.68 -9.14
CA VAL A 52 -0.49 5.61 -9.13
C VAL A 52 -1.08 6.76 -8.33
N ALA A 53 -0.53 7.07 -7.16
CA ALA A 53 -0.96 8.18 -6.34
C ALA A 53 -0.70 9.55 -6.98
N ALA A 54 0.47 9.74 -7.60
CA ALA A 54 0.78 10.97 -8.33
C ALA A 54 -0.18 11.16 -9.51
N ARG A 55 -0.50 10.09 -10.24
CA ARG A 55 -1.52 10.11 -11.31
C ARG A 55 -2.88 10.48 -10.76
N ALA A 56 -3.29 9.90 -9.64
CA ALA A 56 -4.55 10.22 -8.98
C ALA A 56 -4.60 11.68 -8.47
N GLY A 57 -3.46 12.22 -8.02
CA GLY A 57 -3.30 13.63 -7.65
C GLY A 57 -3.17 14.60 -8.84
N GLY A 58 -3.40 14.14 -10.07
CA GLY A 58 -3.41 14.97 -11.28
C GLY A 58 -2.05 15.17 -11.97
N ALA A 59 -0.98 14.52 -11.51
CA ALA A 59 0.32 14.63 -12.18
C ALA A 59 0.27 13.99 -13.58
N SER A 60 0.75 14.69 -14.60
CA SER A 60 0.78 14.17 -15.97
C SER A 60 1.84 13.08 -16.15
N TRP A 61 1.64 12.19 -17.14
CA TRP A 61 2.66 11.20 -17.53
C TRP A 61 3.98 11.84 -17.97
N SER A 62 3.95 13.05 -18.52
CA SER A 62 5.17 13.77 -18.89
C SER A 62 5.96 14.19 -17.64
N ARG A 63 5.29 14.72 -16.61
CA ARG A 63 5.92 15.09 -15.34
C ARG A 63 6.49 13.88 -14.61
N ILE A 64 5.71 12.79 -14.55
CA ILE A 64 6.15 11.53 -13.93
C ILE A 64 7.35 10.94 -14.69
N GLY A 65 7.31 10.93 -16.02
CA GLY A 65 8.44 10.47 -16.83
C GLY A 65 9.71 11.28 -16.54
N ALA A 66 9.60 12.61 -16.54
CA ALA A 66 10.72 13.50 -16.25
C ALA A 66 11.35 13.23 -14.86
N GLU A 67 10.53 13.07 -13.82
CA GLU A 67 11.00 12.77 -12.47
C GLU A 67 11.73 11.41 -12.40
N LEU A 68 11.26 10.42 -13.16
CA LEU A 68 11.87 9.09 -13.20
C LEU A 68 13.00 8.95 -14.23
N GLY A 69 13.42 10.05 -14.88
CA GLY A 69 14.46 10.03 -15.91
C GLY A 69 14.08 9.23 -17.16
N MET A 70 12.80 9.18 -17.52
CA MET A 70 12.29 8.41 -18.67
C MET A 70 11.28 9.21 -19.52
N SER A 71 10.99 8.71 -20.73
CA SER A 71 10.00 9.35 -21.61
C SER A 71 8.58 9.18 -21.07
N ARG A 72 7.66 10.07 -21.50
CA ARG A 72 6.22 9.96 -21.22
C ARG A 72 5.65 8.58 -21.60
N GLN A 73 6.03 8.09 -22.78
CA GLN A 73 5.55 6.80 -23.30
C GLN A 73 6.11 5.64 -22.48
N ALA A 74 7.39 5.69 -22.09
CA ALA A 74 8.00 4.68 -21.23
C ALA A 74 7.34 4.63 -19.85
N ALA A 75 7.02 5.79 -19.26
CA ALA A 75 6.29 5.87 -18.00
C ALA A 75 4.87 5.28 -18.12
N GLN A 76 4.13 5.65 -19.16
CA GLN A 76 2.78 5.13 -19.40
C GLN A 76 2.78 3.62 -19.64
N GLN A 77 3.73 3.09 -20.41
CA GLN A 77 3.86 1.65 -20.65
C GLN A 77 4.18 0.88 -19.36
N ARG A 78 5.08 1.44 -18.54
CA ARG A 78 5.55 0.77 -17.31
C ARG A 78 4.53 0.81 -16.17
N PHE A 79 3.75 1.88 -16.05
CA PHE A 79 2.89 2.13 -14.88
C PHE A 79 1.41 2.28 -15.22
N GLY A 80 1.02 2.29 -16.49
CA GLY A 80 -0.36 2.49 -16.92
C GLY A 80 -1.21 1.22 -16.99
N ALA A 81 -0.64 0.04 -16.80
CA ALA A 81 -1.40 -1.20 -16.72
C ALA A 81 -1.99 -1.37 -15.31
N GLU A 82 -3.32 -1.49 -15.23
CA GLU A 82 -3.97 -1.82 -13.95
C GLU A 82 -3.64 -3.26 -13.56
N PRO A 83 -3.37 -3.54 -12.27
CA PRO A 83 -3.27 -4.90 -11.80
C PRO A 83 -4.65 -5.58 -11.94
N SER A 84 -4.70 -6.66 -12.71
CA SER A 84 -5.90 -7.48 -12.85
C SER A 84 -6.38 -7.94 -11.48
N ALA A 85 -7.59 -7.55 -11.10
CA ALA A 85 -8.23 -7.99 -9.88
C ALA A 85 -8.34 -9.52 -9.87
N GLY A 86 -7.58 -10.17 -9.00
CA GLY A 86 -7.73 -11.60 -8.74
C GLY A 86 -9.10 -11.89 -8.13
N GLU A 87 -9.70 -12.98 -8.58
CA GLU A 87 -11.04 -13.47 -8.22
C GLU A 87 -11.26 -13.51 -6.70
N ALA A 88 -12.30 -12.82 -6.23
CA ALA A 88 -12.66 -12.73 -4.82
C ALA A 88 -14.03 -13.39 -4.57
N SER A 89 -14.09 -14.37 -3.67
CA SER A 89 -15.34 -14.89 -3.13
C SER A 89 -15.89 -13.90 -2.09
N GLY A 90 -16.78 -13.02 -2.52
CA GLY A 90 -17.47 -12.04 -1.70
C GLY A 90 -18.00 -10.90 -2.57
N GLU A 91 -19.14 -10.33 -2.22
CA GLU A 91 -19.68 -9.18 -2.94
C GLU A 91 -18.69 -8.01 -2.81
N GLU A 92 -18.12 -7.56 -3.93
CA GLU A 92 -17.19 -6.44 -3.99
C GLU A 92 -17.83 -5.27 -4.75
N ARG A 93 -17.56 -4.04 -4.30
CA ARG A 93 -17.99 -2.81 -4.97
C ARG A 93 -16.90 -1.76 -4.99
N TRP A 94 -17.03 -0.80 -5.90
CA TRP A 94 -16.25 0.44 -5.86
C TRP A 94 -17.09 1.55 -5.21
N LEU A 95 -16.54 2.20 -4.20
CA LEU A 95 -17.07 3.43 -3.60
C LEU A 95 -16.32 4.62 -4.20
N GLY A 96 -17.00 5.41 -5.04
CA GLY A 96 -16.44 6.59 -5.69
C GLY A 96 -17.41 7.27 -6.66
N PRO A 97 -17.08 8.47 -7.17
CA PRO A 97 -15.83 9.20 -6.91
C PRO A 97 -15.80 9.82 -5.50
N VAL A 98 -14.65 9.75 -4.83
CA VAL A 98 -14.35 10.41 -3.55
C VAL A 98 -13.01 11.14 -3.62
N THR A 99 -12.94 12.28 -2.95
CA THR A 99 -11.76 13.13 -2.79
C THR A 99 -11.15 12.97 -1.41
N ALA A 100 -9.99 13.59 -1.17
CA ALA A 100 -9.38 13.55 0.16
C ALA A 100 -10.22 14.20 1.28
N PHE A 101 -11.27 14.96 0.94
CA PHE A 101 -12.12 15.73 1.86
C PHE A 101 -13.38 14.97 2.30
N ASP A 102 -14.06 14.29 1.37
CA ASP A 102 -15.32 13.56 1.56
C ASP A 102 -15.11 12.05 1.71
N GLU A 103 -13.93 11.53 1.38
CA GLU A 103 -13.62 10.09 1.48
C GLU A 103 -13.88 9.49 2.86
N LEU A 104 -13.48 10.15 3.96
CA LEU A 104 -13.64 9.56 5.29
C LEU A 104 -15.12 9.45 5.72
N PRO A 105 -15.96 10.49 5.56
CA PRO A 105 -17.41 10.36 5.77
C PRO A 105 -18.06 9.25 4.93
N GLU A 106 -17.70 9.14 3.65
CA GLU A 106 -18.24 8.10 2.76
C GLU A 106 -17.82 6.69 3.21
N LEU A 107 -16.58 6.53 3.65
CA LEU A 107 -16.09 5.28 4.21
C LEU A 107 -16.79 4.93 5.53
N GLU A 108 -17.06 5.91 6.39
CA GLU A 108 -17.81 5.71 7.64
C GLU A 108 -19.23 5.20 7.35
N ALA A 109 -19.94 5.83 6.39
CA ALA A 109 -21.27 5.40 5.98
C ALA A 109 -21.27 3.97 5.42
N ALA A 110 -20.33 3.68 4.53
CA ALA A 110 -20.16 2.34 3.97
C ALA A 110 -19.76 1.30 5.04
N GLY A 111 -18.94 1.69 6.02
CA GLY A 111 -18.56 0.86 7.16
C GLY A 111 -19.74 0.45 8.03
N ARG A 112 -20.69 1.36 8.28
CA ARG A 112 -21.96 1.04 8.99
C ARG A 112 -22.84 0.07 8.22
N GLN A 113 -22.75 0.10 6.90
CA GLN A 113 -23.40 -0.88 6.03
C GLN A 113 -22.57 -2.18 5.93
N GLY A 114 -21.45 -2.33 6.62
CA GLY A 114 -20.65 -3.56 6.60
C GLY A 114 -19.74 -3.74 5.39
N TRP A 115 -19.36 -2.64 4.75
CA TRP A 115 -18.34 -2.62 3.71
C TRP A 115 -16.98 -2.25 4.30
N ARG A 116 -15.97 -3.11 4.09
CA ARG A 116 -14.57 -2.80 4.43
C ARG A 116 -13.74 -2.48 3.20
N THR A 117 -12.80 -1.55 3.33
CA THR A 117 -11.82 -1.28 2.26
C THR A 117 -10.83 -2.42 2.15
N VAL A 118 -10.65 -2.93 0.93
CA VAL A 118 -9.65 -3.96 0.56
C VAL A 118 -8.69 -3.49 -0.54
N GLY A 119 -8.96 -2.34 -1.13
CA GLY A 119 -8.12 -1.70 -2.15
C GLY A 119 -8.49 -0.23 -2.32
N ALA A 120 -7.60 0.55 -2.92
CA ALA A 120 -7.89 1.92 -3.33
C ALA A 120 -7.43 2.11 -4.77
N GLY A 121 -8.29 2.75 -5.55
CA GLY A 121 -8.06 3.18 -6.92
C GLY A 121 -8.03 4.71 -7.00
N MET A 122 -8.03 5.26 -8.20
CA MET A 122 -8.07 6.70 -8.40
C MET A 122 -9.44 7.25 -7.97
N LEU A 123 -9.47 8.04 -6.89
CA LEU A 123 -10.68 8.64 -6.32
C LEU A 123 -11.76 7.59 -5.94
N ALA A 124 -11.37 6.37 -5.60
CA ALA A 124 -12.32 5.33 -5.24
C ALA A 124 -11.72 4.28 -4.32
N HIS A 125 -12.56 3.63 -3.52
CA HIS A 125 -12.19 2.47 -2.71
C HIS A 125 -12.80 1.20 -3.28
N ARG A 126 -11.99 0.15 -3.40
CA ARG A 126 -12.49 -1.20 -3.62
C ARG A 126 -12.85 -1.78 -2.27
N MET A 127 -14.11 -2.15 -2.11
CA MET A 127 -14.69 -2.62 -0.87
C MET A 127 -15.20 -4.03 -1.00
N ARG A 128 -15.25 -4.74 0.13
CA ARG A 128 -15.85 -6.07 0.25
C ARG A 128 -16.95 -6.04 1.30
N ARG A 129 -18.08 -6.67 0.99
CA ARG A 129 -19.21 -6.84 1.92
C ARG A 129 -18.89 -7.88 2.98
N THR A 130 -19.33 -7.63 4.20
CA THR A 130 -19.23 -8.53 5.35
C THR A 130 -20.50 -8.46 6.20
N ASP A 131 -20.60 -9.35 7.18
CA ASP A 131 -21.73 -9.41 8.13
C ASP A 131 -21.53 -8.56 9.38
N THR A 132 -20.53 -7.68 9.40
CA THR A 132 -20.22 -6.78 10.52
C THR A 132 -19.93 -5.36 10.06
N GLN A 133 -20.12 -4.39 10.94
CA GLN A 133 -19.74 -2.99 10.69
C GLN A 133 -18.23 -2.78 10.83
N TRP A 134 -17.73 -1.79 10.10
CA TRP A 134 -16.32 -1.44 10.07
C TRP A 134 -16.11 0.04 10.37
N GLU A 135 -15.04 0.34 11.08
CA GLU A 135 -14.47 1.69 11.10
C GLU A 135 -13.31 1.80 10.12
N HIS A 136 -13.10 3.00 9.58
CA HIS A 136 -12.02 3.31 8.67
C HIS A 136 -11.19 4.47 9.21
N ARG A 137 -9.88 4.41 8.99
CA ARG A 137 -8.96 5.48 9.36
C ARG A 137 -7.87 5.61 8.31
N ARG A 138 -7.54 6.84 7.94
CA ARG A 138 -6.42 7.14 7.04
C ARG A 138 -5.25 7.71 7.84
N ILE A 139 -4.05 7.16 7.63
CA ILE A 139 -2.82 7.65 8.24
C ILE A 139 -1.74 7.84 7.17
N LEU A 140 -0.75 8.70 7.44
CA LEU A 140 0.47 8.72 6.64
C LEU A 140 1.27 7.43 6.82
N TRP A 141 1.96 7.03 5.76
CA TRP A 141 2.88 5.91 5.79
C TRP A 141 3.97 6.14 6.84
N ARG A 142 4.16 5.15 7.71
CA ARG A 142 5.17 5.14 8.78
C ARG A 142 5.76 3.74 8.93
N VAL A 143 6.89 3.64 9.63
CA VAL A 143 7.69 2.41 9.75
C VAL A 143 7.00 1.34 10.61
N SER A 144 6.30 1.73 11.68
CA SER A 144 5.55 0.80 12.56
C SER A 144 4.05 1.15 12.62
N LEU A 145 3.23 0.10 12.75
CA LEU A 145 1.78 0.15 12.96
C LEU A 145 1.39 -0.57 14.27
N ASP A 146 2.32 -0.78 15.19
CA ASP A 146 2.10 -1.68 16.33
C ASP A 146 1.06 -1.12 17.30
N ARG A 147 1.05 0.20 17.48
CA ARG A 147 0.00 0.88 18.25
C ARG A 147 -1.38 0.67 17.63
N GLU A 148 -1.51 0.89 16.32
CA GLU A 148 -2.78 0.71 15.63
C GLU A 148 -3.26 -0.75 15.73
N ARG A 149 -2.36 -1.71 15.57
CA ARG A 149 -2.68 -3.14 15.73
C ARG A 149 -3.14 -3.48 17.14
N GLN A 150 -2.51 -2.92 18.17
CA GLN A 150 -2.94 -3.09 19.56
C GLN A 150 -4.33 -2.49 19.82
N GLU A 151 -4.68 -1.41 19.12
CA GLU A 151 -6.01 -0.79 19.14
C GLU A 151 -7.05 -1.52 18.24
N GLY A 152 -6.68 -2.65 17.64
CA GLY A 152 -7.54 -3.49 16.80
C GLY A 152 -7.61 -3.11 15.32
N TRP A 153 -6.74 -2.20 14.86
CA TRP A 153 -6.72 -1.80 13.46
C TRP A 153 -5.92 -2.77 12.59
N GLU A 154 -6.50 -3.11 11.44
CA GLU A 154 -5.88 -3.86 10.37
C GLU A 154 -5.58 -2.97 9.17
N VAL A 155 -4.63 -3.37 8.32
CA VAL A 155 -4.42 -2.69 7.04
C VAL A 155 -5.45 -3.17 6.04
N GLY A 156 -6.40 -2.30 5.67
CA GLY A 156 -7.34 -2.55 4.59
C GLY A 156 -6.67 -2.41 3.23
N CYS A 157 -5.98 -1.29 3.00
CA CYS A 157 -5.13 -1.14 1.83
C CYS A 157 -4.00 -0.13 2.02
N ARG A 158 -3.07 -0.11 1.07
CA ARG A 158 -1.89 0.76 1.03
C ARG A 158 -1.90 1.54 -0.27
N ALA A 159 -2.14 2.85 -0.18
CA ALA A 159 -2.16 3.78 -1.31
C ALA A 159 -1.31 4.98 -0.94
N PHE A 160 -0.02 4.91 -1.30
CA PHE A 160 0.98 5.90 -0.92
C PHE A 160 0.49 7.34 -1.21
N PRO A 161 0.74 8.34 -0.33
CA PRO A 161 1.49 8.27 0.92
C PRO A 161 0.65 7.74 2.10
N TRP A 162 -0.53 7.20 1.85
CA TRP A 162 -1.50 6.81 2.87
C TRP A 162 -1.53 5.31 3.13
N ILE A 163 -1.92 4.97 4.36
CA ILE A 163 -2.37 3.64 4.75
C ILE A 163 -3.82 3.78 5.20
N TYR A 164 -4.70 2.98 4.63
CA TYR A 164 -6.10 2.89 5.03
C TYR A 164 -6.24 1.71 5.97
N LEU A 165 -6.55 2.02 7.22
CA LEU A 165 -6.81 1.07 8.27
C LEU A 165 -8.30 0.81 8.36
N VAL A 166 -8.64 -0.43 8.70
CA VAL A 166 -10.00 -0.88 8.96
C VAL A 166 -10.03 -1.59 10.30
N ARG A 167 -11.13 -1.48 11.03
CA ARG A 167 -11.34 -2.17 12.30
C ARG A 167 -12.74 -2.78 12.34
N ASP A 168 -12.81 -4.08 12.60
CA ASP A 168 -14.08 -4.79 12.74
C ASP A 168 -14.73 -4.41 14.08
N LEU A 169 -16.00 -4.02 14.05
CA LEU A 169 -16.75 -3.70 15.25
C LEU A 169 -17.51 -4.91 15.81
N GLY A 170 -17.61 -6.01 15.06
CA GLY A 170 -18.32 -7.22 15.48
C GLY A 170 -19.84 -7.04 15.63
N ILE A 171 -20.40 -5.91 15.18
CA ILE A 171 -21.83 -5.61 15.25
C ILE A 171 -22.49 -5.73 13.87
N PRO A 172 -23.76 -6.16 13.77
CA PRO A 172 -24.43 -6.34 12.48
C PRO A 172 -24.55 -5.04 11.67
N PRO A 173 -24.55 -5.10 10.33
CA PRO A 173 -24.68 -3.93 9.48
C PRO A 173 -26.05 -3.26 9.61
N VAL A 174 -26.07 -1.94 9.43
CA VAL A 174 -27.33 -1.20 9.24
C VAL A 174 -27.84 -1.51 7.82
N ALA A 175 -29.15 -1.76 7.70
CA ALA A 175 -29.80 -1.90 6.40
C ALA A 175 -29.74 -0.57 5.63
N ASP A 176 -29.71 -0.65 4.29
CA ASP A 176 -29.80 0.51 3.39
C ASP A 176 -31.12 1.28 3.55
#